data_AF-A0A2M9P9Y1-F1
#
_entry.id   AF-A0A2M9P9Y1-F1
#
_cell.length_a   1.000
_cell.length_b   1.000
_cell.length_c   1.000
_cell.angle_alpha   90.00
_cell.angle_beta   90.00
_cell.angle_gamma   90.00
#
_symmetry.space_group_name_H-M   'P 1'
#
loop_
_entity.id
_entity.type
_entity.pdbx_description
1 polymer ?
#
loop_
_entity_poly.entity_id
_entity_poly.type
_entity_poly.pdbx_seq_one_letter_code
_entity_poly.pdbx_strand_id
1 'polypeptide(L)' 'QVAGGESEAAIETLLELFRRDREWNEGAARTQLFKLFDSLGPKSEAAVKGRRRLSSMIFA' A
#
# COMPACT_ATOMS: atom_id res chain seq x y z
N GLN A 1 21.21 -5.86 4.76
CA GLN A 1 20.42 -4.91 3.94
C GLN A 1 19.52 -5.71 3.00
N VAL A 2 18.23 -5.89 3.34
CA VAL A 2 17.25 -6.58 2.44
C VAL A 2 15.80 -6.06 2.60
N ALA A 3 15.55 -4.94 3.28
CA ALA A 3 14.18 -4.55 3.66
C ALA A 3 13.39 -3.74 2.61
N GLY A 4 14.07 -3.08 1.67
CA GLY A 4 13.42 -2.15 0.72
C GLY A 4 12.58 -2.84 -0.35
N GLY A 5 13.09 -3.95 -0.92
CA GLY A 5 12.43 -4.65 -2.03
C GLY A 5 11.18 -5.42 -1.60
N GLU A 6 11.23 -6.08 -0.44
CA GLU A 6 10.07 -6.84 0.07
C GLU A 6 8.91 -5.90 0.44
N SER A 7 9.23 -4.73 1.00
CA SER A 7 8.24 -3.72 1.36
C SER A 7 7.54 -3.15 0.11
N GLU A 8 8.28 -2.86 -0.95
CA GLU A 8 7.71 -2.37 -2.21
C GLU A 8 6.82 -3.42 -2.87
N ALA A 9 7.26 -4.68 -2.94
CA ALA A 9 6.47 -5.79 -3.48
C ALA A 9 5.16 -6.04 -2.70
N ALA A 10 5.22 -5.96 -1.36
CA ALA A 10 4.03 -6.07 -0.51
C ALA A 10 3.04 -4.92 -0.77
N ILE A 11 3.53 -3.69 -0.92
CA ILE A 11 2.71 -2.53 -1.27
C ILE A 11 2.05 -2.72 -2.63
N GLU A 12 2.80 -3.14 -3.66
CA GLU A 12 2.24 -3.36 -5.00
C GLU A 12 1.14 -4.43 -4.99
N THR A 13 1.36 -5.53 -4.28
CA THR A 13 0.39 -6.63 -4.17
C THR A 13 -0.93 -6.14 -3.55
N LEU A 14 -0.85 -5.39 -2.45
CA LEU A 14 -2.03 -4.85 -1.77
C LEU A 14 -2.74 -3.77 -2.60
N LEU A 15 -2.00 -2.95 -3.36
CA LEU A 15 -2.57 -1.97 -4.28
C LEU A 15 -3.32 -2.65 -5.43
N GLU A 16 -2.76 -3.71 -6.01
CA GLU A 16 -3.45 -4.48 -7.05
C GLU A 16 -4.70 -5.16 -6.52
N LEU A 17 -4.66 -5.70 -5.30
CA LEU A 17 -5.84 -6.27 -4.64
C LEU A 17 -6.93 -5.21 -4.45
N PHE A 18 -6.58 -4.05 -3.91
CA PHE A 18 -7.50 -2.93 -3.73
C PHE A 18 -8.06 -2.40 -5.07
N ARG A 19 -7.25 -2.36 -6.13
CA ARG A 19 -7.68 -1.94 -7.46
C ARG A 19 -8.71 -2.90 -8.06
N ARG A 20 -8.53 -4.21 -7.84
CA ARG A 20 -9.45 -5.25 -8.33
C ARG A 20 -10.76 -5.25 -7.58
N ASP A 21 -10.70 -5.13 -6.25
CA ASP A 21 -11.87 -5.08 -5.38
C ASP A 21 -11.55 -4.25 -4.14
N ARG A 22 -12.21 -3.10 -4.03
CA ARG A 22 -12.00 -2.14 -2.93
C ARG A 22 -12.55 -2.66 -1.59
N GLU A 23 -13.51 -3.58 -1.63
CA GLU A 23 -14.20 -4.13 -0.46
C GLU A 23 -13.76 -5.56 -0.13
N TRP A 24 -12.78 -6.09 -0.87
CA TRP A 24 -12.23 -7.41 -0.61
C TRP A 24 -11.89 -7.58 0.86
N ASN A 25 -12.47 -8.63 1.47
CA ASN A 25 -12.34 -8.94 2.89
C ASN A 25 -12.58 -7.71 3.78
N GLU A 26 -13.72 -7.05 3.60
CA GLU A 26 -14.14 -5.86 4.37
C GLU A 26 -13.14 -4.68 4.27
N GLY A 27 -12.49 -4.56 3.10
CA GLY A 27 -11.48 -3.53 2.86
C GLY A 27 -10.12 -3.81 3.51
N ALA A 28 -9.80 -5.08 3.79
CA ALA A 28 -8.54 -5.47 4.43
C ALA A 28 -7.29 -4.98 3.67
N ALA A 29 -7.34 -4.92 2.34
CA ALA A 29 -6.23 -4.44 1.52
C ALA A 29 -5.83 -2.99 1.88
N ARG A 30 -6.83 -2.10 1.97
CA ARG A 30 -6.62 -0.69 2.35
C ARG A 30 -6.11 -0.57 3.78
N THR A 31 -6.69 -1.33 4.70
CA THR A 31 -6.27 -1.34 6.11
C THR A 31 -4.82 -1.80 6.26
N GLN A 32 -4.42 -2.84 5.53
CA GLN A 32 -3.06 -3.35 5.58
C GLN A 32 -2.05 -2.38 4.95
N LEU A 33 -2.42 -1.68 3.87
CA LEU A 33 -1.61 -0.62 3.30
C LEU A 33 -1.33 0.48 4.34
N PHE A 34 -2.33 0.91 5.11
CA PHE A 34 -2.12 1.91 6.16
C PHE A 34 -1.16 1.45 7.25
N LYS A 35 -1.29 0.21 7.74
CA LYS A 35 -0.37 -0.37 8.72
C LYS A 35 1.06 -0.45 8.18
N LEU A 36 1.22 -0.85 6.91
CA LEU A 36 2.53 -0.95 6.28
C LEU A 36 3.16 0.43 6.09
N PHE A 37 2.38 1.42 5.67
CA PHE A 37 2.85 2.80 5.55
C PHE A 37 3.26 3.42 6.88
N ASP A 38 2.55 3.11 7.97
CA ASP A 38 2.90 3.54 9.32
C ASP A 38 4.22 2.91 9.76
N SER A 39 4.34 1.59 9.62
CA SER A 39 5.55 0.82 9.98
C SER A 39 6.80 1.25 9.20
N LEU A 40 6.67 1.57 7.91
CA LEU A 40 7.74 2.09 7.07
C LEU A 40 8.08 3.56 7.36
N GLY A 41 7.17 4.28 8.01
CA GLY A 41 7.32 5.69 8.34
C GLY A 41 7.18 6.66 7.15
N PRO A 42 7.24 7.97 7.42
CA PRO A 42 7.01 9.01 6.43
C PRO A 42 8.17 9.20 5.44
N LYS A 43 9.40 8.81 5.82
CA LYS A 43 10.61 8.99 4.99
C LYS A 43 10.89 7.83 4.02
N SER A 44 10.15 6.72 4.13
CA SER A 44 10.31 5.59 3.22
C SER A 44 9.79 5.93 1.83
N GLU A 45 10.65 5.83 0.82
CA GLU A 45 10.29 6.07 -0.58
C GLU A 45 9.16 5.13 -1.05
N ALA A 46 9.20 3.86 -0.63
CA ALA A 46 8.16 2.87 -0.95
C ALA A 46 6.79 3.30 -0.38
N ALA A 47 6.76 3.75 0.88
CA ALA A 47 5.53 4.24 1.51
C ALA A 47 5.01 5.52 0.84
N VAL A 48 5.90 6.45 0.46
CA VAL A 48 5.51 7.68 -0.26
C VAL A 48 4.87 7.35 -1.62
N LYS A 49 5.50 6.50 -2.43
CA LYS A 49 4.95 6.06 -3.72
C LYS A 49 3.62 5.32 -3.54
N GLY A 50 3.55 4.44 -2.54
CA GLY A 50 2.35 3.68 -2.21
C GLY A 50 1.16 4.56 -1.83
N ARG A 51 1.35 5.53 -0.92
CA ARG A 51 0.31 6.50 -0.51
C ARG A 51 -0.23 7.27 -1.72
N ARG A 52 0.66 7.76 -2.59
CA ARG A 52 0.26 8.50 -3.81
C ARG A 52 -0.63 7.66 -4.73
N ARG A 53 -0.26 6.40 -4.97
CA ARG A 53 -1.05 5.48 -5.81
C ARG A 53 -2.40 5.15 -5.20
N LEU A 54 -2.43 4.84 -3.89
CA LEU A 54 -3.68 4.57 -3.18
C LEU A 54 -4.64 5.77 -3.25
N SER A 55 -4.16 6.98 -2.99
CA SER A 55 -4.98 8.20 -3.12
C SER A 55 -5.51 8.38 -4.54
N SER A 56 -4.68 8.17 -5.56
CA SER A 56 -5.13 8.25 -6.95
C SER A 56 -6.24 7.24 -7.26
N MET A 57 -6.19 6.02 -6.71
CA MET A 57 -7.23 5.01 -6.92
C MET A 57 -8.53 5.32 -6.15
N ILE A 58 -8.44 5.98 -4.99
CA ILE A 58 -9.63 6.35 -4.19
C ILE A 58 -10.39 7.50 -4.86
N PHE A 59 -9.69 8.47 -5.45
CA PHE A 59 -10.26 9.70 -5.98
C PHE A 59 -10.37 9.76 -7.52
N ALA A 60 -9.88 8.76 -8.24
CA ALA A 60 -10.21 8.53 -9.65
C ALA A 60 -11.50 7.74 -9.77
#